data_AF-A0AA42PJB8-F1
#
_entry.id   AF-A0AA42PJB8-F1
#
_cell.length_a   1.000
_cell.length_b   1.000
_cell.length_c   1.000
_cell.angle_alpha   90.00
_cell.angle_beta   90.00
_cell.angle_gamma   90.00
#
_symmetry.space_group_name_H-M   'P 1'
#
loop_
_entity.id
_entity.type
_entity.pdbx_description
1 polymer ?
#
loop_
_entity_poly.entity_id
_entity_poly.type
_entity_poly.pdbx_seq_one_letter_code
_entity_poly.pdbx_strand_id
1 'polypeptide(L)'
;MEESNIESGKYKPRFDFEKDQATDQSTTGSINDLLNELNYELTETPSGGKSKHSDASGKTITRKELNGVIGFINSTLEQEIPNGNCTLPISTLKTIKLLYLKNDSSDTQLLQRISKPGTIKATFEHWTERNTPRNEKTIKAASYLMSTLELEIDEERLKHIHINRLTPSKLLECYARHIKELIEPIYMAFAGNDEAIASAFMFGAHQIESYQPSPISSIKESAPAHERLYIYLLTLPFLHFVGEYQQVVESENDELRKYNIEPLFAHSISSPTECNALLRPVTSLAAIHFFLQTHANELARLVHQATGEEFRSSEITNIADETQKVLHAYVFHEWHRTDPEAVNISMADCIAAISAIKIQKKIKTKYTPYWKGQISSEKTVSRLLSHLDPSRDIRELYEEDYIPQGAMITLYHRYCIVFSLLFGRNNRMEAFMKFQLAYLKHMTIAHSHFDLVAGNEYETDINIFCEDLIQYIEDQATSHAM
;
A
#
# COMPACT_ATOMS: atom_id res chain seq x y z
N MET A 1 23.25 47.03 9.41
CA MET A 1 23.82 46.46 10.64
C MET A 1 22.79 46.66 11.72
N GLU A 2 21.80 45.77 11.77
CA GLU A 2 20.92 45.66 12.92
C GLU A 2 21.49 44.50 13.74
N GLU A 3 22.17 44.86 14.83
CA GLU A 3 22.63 43.92 15.83
C GLU A 3 21.41 43.32 16.50
N SER A 4 21.18 42.02 16.28
CA SER A 4 20.22 41.25 17.03
C SER A 4 20.68 41.19 18.50
N ASN A 5 19.94 41.86 19.37
CA ASN A 5 20.02 41.68 20.82
C ASN A 5 19.62 40.24 21.17
N ILE A 6 20.58 39.32 21.11
CA ILE A 6 20.45 37.98 21.68
C ILE A 6 20.80 38.11 23.16
N GLU A 7 19.82 37.91 24.04
CA GLU A 7 20.05 37.76 25.48
C GLU A 7 21.14 36.70 25.73
N SER A 8 22.28 37.12 26.28
CA SER A 8 23.35 36.19 26.67
C SER A 8 22.87 35.35 27.86
N GLY A 9 22.68 34.04 27.66
CA GLY A 9 22.47 33.08 28.76
C GLY A 9 21.33 32.08 28.58
N LYS A 10 20.52 32.16 27.52
CA LYS A 10 19.53 31.11 27.20
C LYS A 10 20.15 30.07 26.28
N TYR A 11 20.07 28.80 26.68
CA TYR A 11 20.46 27.66 25.86
C TYR A 11 19.67 27.67 24.54
N LYS A 12 20.38 27.64 23.40
CA LYS A 12 19.78 27.47 22.07
C LYS A 12 20.23 26.11 21.50
N PRO A 13 19.32 25.17 21.24
CA PRO A 13 19.67 23.88 20.65
C PRO A 13 20.23 24.08 19.24
N ARG A 14 21.33 23.42 18.93
CA ARG A 14 22.00 23.47 17.62
C ARG A 14 21.41 22.47 16.65
N PHE A 15 20.92 21.34 17.15
CA PHE A 15 20.46 20.22 16.33
C PHE A 15 18.94 20.05 16.30
N ASP A 16 18.19 21.12 16.55
CA ASP A 16 16.74 21.16 16.34
C ASP A 16 16.38 21.76 14.98
N PHE A 17 15.25 21.33 14.43
CA PHE A 17 14.68 21.92 13.23
C PHE A 17 13.98 23.24 13.58
N GLU A 18 14.34 24.33 12.92
CA GLU A 18 13.75 25.66 13.14
C GLU A 18 13.23 26.25 11.81
N LYS A 19 12.07 26.90 11.87
CA LYS A 19 11.52 27.64 10.73
C LYS A 19 12.44 28.81 10.36
N ASP A 20 12.64 29.04 9.07
CA ASP A 20 13.39 30.19 8.51
C ASP A 20 14.91 30.20 8.81
N GLN A 21 15.48 29.12 9.34
CA GLN A 21 16.93 28.92 9.29
C GLN A 21 17.29 28.35 7.91
N ALA A 22 17.96 29.15 7.07
CA ALA A 22 18.60 28.62 5.89
C ALA A 22 19.59 27.54 6.32
N THR A 23 19.31 26.28 5.98
CA THR A 23 20.20 25.14 6.17
C THR A 23 21.40 25.37 5.26
N ASP A 24 22.40 26.11 5.75
CA ASP A 24 23.67 26.22 5.06
C ASP A 24 24.27 24.81 5.00
N GLN A 25 24.18 24.18 3.84
CA GLN A 25 24.60 22.80 3.61
C GLN A 25 26.10 22.61 3.86
N SER A 26 26.87 23.70 3.96
CA SER A 26 28.29 23.69 4.31
C SER A 26 28.54 23.53 5.82
N THR A 27 27.53 23.74 6.66
CA THR A 27 27.67 23.61 8.11
C THR A 27 27.75 22.16 8.52
N THR A 28 28.74 21.85 9.36
CA THR A 28 29.01 20.50 9.83
C THR A 28 29.19 20.45 11.34
N GLY A 29 28.98 19.28 11.93
CA GLY A 29 29.21 19.00 13.34
C GLY A 29 29.69 17.57 13.53
N SER A 30 29.96 17.18 14.77
CA SER A 30 30.36 15.82 15.11
C SER A 30 29.24 15.08 15.86
N ILE A 31 29.26 13.74 15.83
CA ILE A 31 28.35 12.94 16.67
C ILE A 31 28.59 13.21 18.16
N ASN A 32 29.82 13.53 18.55
CA ASN A 32 30.12 13.94 19.93
C ASN A 32 29.44 15.26 20.30
N ASP A 33 29.34 16.22 19.37
CA ASP A 33 28.60 17.47 19.59
C ASP A 33 27.12 17.17 19.87
N LEU A 34 26.53 16.28 19.08
CA LEU A 34 25.15 15.83 19.25
C LEU A 34 24.94 15.12 20.60
N LEU A 35 25.86 14.23 20.99
CA LEU A 35 25.79 13.55 22.29
C LEU A 35 25.89 14.53 23.46
N ASN A 36 26.74 15.55 23.35
CA ASN A 36 26.84 16.59 24.37
C ASN A 36 25.52 17.36 24.50
N GLU A 37 24.89 17.69 23.38
CA GLU A 37 23.60 18.37 23.36
C GLU A 37 22.48 17.51 23.98
N LEU A 38 22.34 16.26 23.54
CA LEU A 38 21.35 15.32 24.05
C LEU A 38 21.48 15.07 25.56
N ASN A 39 22.71 14.92 26.06
CA ASN A 39 22.96 14.73 27.49
C ASN A 39 22.74 16.01 28.31
N TYR A 40 22.94 17.19 27.70
CA TYR A 40 22.61 18.47 28.34
C TYR A 40 21.10 18.64 28.49
N GLU A 41 20.33 18.41 27.42
CA GLU A 41 18.85 18.55 27.45
C GLU A 41 18.16 17.51 28.35
N LEU A 42 18.77 16.35 28.58
CA LEU A 42 18.29 15.40 29.57
C LEU A 42 18.39 15.94 31.00
N THR A 43 19.44 16.71 31.30
CA THR A 43 19.75 17.16 32.66
C THR A 43 19.19 18.56 32.95
N GLU A 44 19.11 19.43 31.95
CA GLU A 44 18.77 20.85 32.08
C GLU A 44 17.58 21.24 31.18
N THR A 45 16.72 22.15 31.66
CA THR A 45 15.67 22.82 30.88
C THR A 45 16.25 23.99 30.09
N PRO A 46 15.54 24.50 29.06
CA PRO A 46 15.93 25.71 28.32
C PRO A 46 16.13 26.96 29.20
N SER A 47 15.60 26.96 30.42
CA SER A 47 15.76 28.01 31.44
C SER A 47 16.88 27.74 32.46
N GLY A 48 17.66 26.67 32.33
CA GLY A 48 18.76 26.31 33.25
C GLY A 48 18.32 25.73 34.60
N GLY A 49 17.08 25.24 34.70
CA GLY A 49 16.61 24.42 35.82
C GLY A 49 16.57 22.94 35.46
N LYS A 50 16.55 22.02 36.42
CA LYS A 50 16.50 20.57 36.15
C LYS A 50 15.30 20.18 35.26
N SER A 51 15.55 19.38 34.21
CA SER A 51 14.52 18.95 33.24
C SER A 51 13.42 18.09 33.90
N LYS A 52 12.17 18.11 33.40
CA LYS A 52 11.12 17.16 33.87
C LYS A 52 11.47 15.70 33.56
N HIS A 53 12.45 15.43 32.70
CA HIS A 53 13.02 14.11 32.47
C HIS A 53 14.08 13.73 33.52
N SER A 54 14.41 14.60 34.48
CA SER A 54 15.37 14.33 35.55
C SER A 54 14.94 13.21 36.51
N ASP A 55 13.73 12.68 36.36
CA ASP A 55 13.24 11.54 37.14
C ASP A 55 13.63 10.17 36.53
N ALA A 56 14.40 10.13 35.42
CA ALA A 56 14.77 8.89 34.73
C ALA A 56 16.29 8.57 34.77
N SER A 57 16.69 7.74 35.74
CA SER A 57 17.82 6.77 35.69
C SER A 57 19.30 7.22 35.64
N GLY A 58 19.66 8.49 35.44
CA GLY A 58 21.08 8.92 35.43
C GLY A 58 21.94 8.27 34.33
N LYS A 59 21.31 7.72 33.30
CA LYS A 59 21.98 7.00 32.21
C LYS A 59 22.40 7.99 31.12
N THR A 60 23.71 8.17 30.95
CA THR A 60 24.29 8.98 29.88
C THR A 60 23.98 8.35 28.52
N ILE A 61 23.48 9.15 27.57
CA ILE A 61 23.32 8.74 26.17
C ILE A 61 24.72 8.60 25.58
N THR A 62 25.04 7.41 25.07
CA THR A 62 26.27 7.16 24.32
C THR A 62 25.95 6.92 22.85
N ARG A 63 26.99 6.81 22.02
CA ARG A 63 26.81 6.43 20.62
C ARG A 63 26.06 5.10 20.47
N LYS A 64 26.22 4.17 21.41
CA LYS A 64 25.57 2.85 21.37
C LYS A 64 24.05 2.99 21.34
N GLU A 65 23.50 3.96 22.06
CA GLU A 65 22.07 4.28 22.05
C GLU A 65 21.61 4.85 20.69
N LEU A 66 22.49 5.51 19.93
CA LEU A 66 22.20 6.04 18.59
C LEU A 66 22.31 4.98 17.47
N ASN A 67 22.93 3.82 17.73
CA ASN A 67 23.20 2.81 16.69
C ASN A 67 21.93 2.34 15.97
N GLY A 68 20.79 2.25 16.66
CA GLY A 68 19.51 1.87 16.03
C GLY A 68 19.06 2.89 14.98
N VAL A 69 19.17 4.18 15.30
CA VAL A 69 18.83 5.28 14.38
C VAL A 69 19.82 5.36 13.22
N ILE A 70 21.12 5.26 13.52
CA ILE A 70 22.17 5.27 12.49
C ILE A 70 22.00 4.09 11.53
N GLY A 71 21.74 2.88 12.05
CA GLY A 71 21.46 1.71 11.23
C GLY A 71 20.21 1.87 10.36
N PHE A 72 19.16 2.51 10.89
CA PHE A 72 17.98 2.85 10.11
C PHE A 72 18.30 3.81 8.95
N ILE A 73 19.01 4.91 9.23
CA ILE A 73 19.42 5.89 8.20
C ILE A 73 20.27 5.20 7.12
N ASN A 74 21.28 4.43 7.51
CA ASN A 74 22.18 3.75 6.56
C ASN A 74 21.43 2.77 5.65
N SER A 75 20.47 2.02 6.20
CA SER A 75 19.72 0.99 5.45
C SER A 75 18.52 1.53 4.65
N THR A 76 17.97 2.68 5.07
CA THR A 76 16.72 3.20 4.51
C THR A 76 16.94 4.40 3.61
N LEU A 77 17.85 5.30 3.99
CA LEU A 77 18.08 6.58 3.31
C LEU A 77 19.33 6.56 2.41
N GLU A 78 19.96 5.40 2.19
CA GLU A 78 21.13 5.23 1.32
C GLU A 78 22.25 6.24 1.63
N GLN A 79 22.45 6.50 2.92
CA GLN A 79 23.46 7.44 3.41
C GLN A 79 24.38 6.73 4.37
N GLU A 80 25.66 6.60 4.01
CA GLU A 80 26.64 5.95 4.88
C GLU A 80 27.09 6.91 5.99
N ILE A 81 26.72 6.59 7.24
CA ILE A 81 27.30 7.22 8.43
C ILE A 81 28.38 6.29 9.00
N PRO A 82 29.67 6.67 8.91
CA PRO A 82 30.78 5.83 9.37
C PRO A 82 30.73 5.52 10.87
N ASN A 83 31.29 4.38 11.24
CA ASN A 83 31.55 4.04 12.64
C ASN A 83 32.71 4.89 13.18
N GLY A 84 32.44 5.80 14.11
CA GLY A 84 33.45 6.65 14.75
C GLY A 84 33.01 8.12 14.84
N ASN A 85 33.86 8.96 15.43
CA ASN A 85 33.60 10.40 15.44
C ASN A 85 33.92 10.97 14.05
N CYS A 86 32.89 11.19 13.26
CA CYS A 86 32.98 11.75 11.92
C CYS A 86 32.29 13.12 11.88
N THR A 87 32.79 13.98 11.00
CA THR A 87 32.16 15.25 10.66
C THR A 87 31.00 14.97 9.72
N LEU A 88 29.80 15.36 10.11
CA LEU A 88 28.56 15.16 9.36
C LEU A 88 27.88 16.50 9.08
N PRO A 89 27.10 16.62 7.99
CA PRO A 89 26.22 17.76 7.79
C PRO A 89 25.29 17.96 8.99
N ILE A 90 25.03 19.21 9.38
CA ILE A 90 24.13 19.53 10.49
C ILE A 90 22.75 18.90 10.28
N SER A 91 22.23 18.92 9.05
CA SER A 91 20.94 18.31 8.69
C SER A 91 20.88 16.80 9.03
N THR A 92 21.99 16.08 8.84
CA THR A 92 22.11 14.67 9.24
C THR A 92 22.04 14.53 10.75
N LEU A 93 22.74 15.37 11.51
CA LEU A 93 22.73 15.35 12.97
C LEU A 93 21.35 15.72 13.55
N LYS A 94 20.67 16.72 12.97
CA LYS A 94 19.28 17.07 13.28
C LYS A 94 18.34 15.88 13.06
N THR A 95 18.51 15.19 11.93
CA THR A 95 17.71 13.99 11.61
C THR A 95 17.94 12.86 12.61
N ILE A 96 19.20 12.62 13.01
CA ILE A 96 19.52 11.63 14.06
C ILE A 96 18.87 12.02 15.39
N LYS A 97 18.97 13.29 15.81
CA LYS A 97 18.36 13.81 17.04
C LYS A 97 16.85 13.58 17.03
N LEU A 98 16.17 14.01 15.96
CA LEU A 98 14.72 13.89 15.79
C LEU A 98 14.26 12.43 15.90
N LEU A 99 14.88 11.53 15.14
CA LEU A 99 14.55 10.11 15.15
C LEU A 99 14.83 9.45 16.50
N TYR A 100 15.94 9.81 17.16
CA TYR A 100 16.28 9.29 18.48
C TYR A 100 15.25 9.69 19.53
N LEU A 101 14.98 10.99 19.67
CA LEU A 101 14.04 11.52 20.67
C LEU A 101 12.64 10.96 20.48
N LYS A 102 12.19 10.78 19.23
CA LYS A 102 10.87 10.24 18.93
C LYS A 102 10.78 8.72 19.01
N ASN A 103 11.90 8.01 18.88
CA ASN A 103 11.94 6.56 19.07
C ASN A 103 12.08 6.19 20.56
N ASP A 104 12.78 6.99 21.35
CA ASP A 104 13.02 6.76 22.78
C ASP A 104 11.80 7.10 23.65
N SER A 105 10.85 7.90 23.16
CA SER A 105 9.54 8.01 23.82
C SER A 105 8.89 6.62 23.89
N SER A 106 8.71 6.13 25.12
CA SER A 106 8.44 4.73 25.51
C SER A 106 7.30 4.03 24.77
N ASP A 107 6.41 4.81 24.14
CA ASP A 107 5.17 4.33 23.56
C ASP A 107 5.21 4.20 22.03
N THR A 108 6.31 4.60 21.39
CA THR A 108 6.29 4.92 19.96
C THR A 108 6.83 3.82 19.04
N GLN A 109 7.85 3.04 19.45
CA GLN A 109 8.55 2.07 18.57
C GLN A 109 8.74 2.60 17.13
N LEU A 110 9.08 3.89 17.01
CA LEU A 110 8.93 4.67 15.79
C LEU A 110 9.61 4.02 14.60
N LEU A 111 10.88 3.64 14.76
CA LEU A 111 11.68 3.06 13.68
C LEU A 111 11.06 1.77 13.13
N GLN A 112 10.36 1.00 13.95
CA GLN A 112 9.63 -0.17 13.47
C GLN A 112 8.39 0.23 12.67
N ARG A 113 7.64 1.24 13.13
CA ARG A 113 6.44 1.77 12.48
C ARG A 113 6.71 2.40 11.12
N ILE A 114 7.86 3.07 10.97
CA ILE A 114 8.27 3.70 9.71
C ILE A 114 9.26 2.84 8.92
N SER A 115 9.40 1.55 9.19
CA SER A 115 10.30 0.69 8.41
C SER A 115 9.62 0.17 7.13
N LYS A 116 10.45 -0.20 6.13
CA LYS A 116 10.02 -0.87 4.88
C LYS A 116 9.13 -2.10 5.18
N PRO A 117 8.26 -2.51 4.24
CA PRO A 117 7.43 -3.71 4.39
C PRO A 117 8.28 -4.92 4.79
N GLY A 118 7.79 -5.67 5.77
CA GLY A 118 8.45 -6.90 6.24
C GLY A 118 7.92 -8.14 5.52
N THR A 119 8.51 -9.29 5.84
CA THR A 119 8.02 -10.62 5.42
C THR A 119 6.84 -11.13 6.26
N ILE A 120 6.37 -10.33 7.22
CA ILE A 120 5.30 -10.73 8.15
C ILE A 120 3.97 -10.29 7.55
N LYS A 121 3.03 -11.25 7.46
CA LYS A 121 1.63 -11.17 7.01
C LYS A 121 1.09 -9.77 6.64
N ALA A 122 0.58 -9.65 5.43
CA ALA A 122 -0.16 -8.50 4.91
C ALA A 122 -1.39 -8.11 5.74
N THR A 123 -1.52 -6.80 5.96
CA THR A 123 -2.55 -6.13 6.76
C THR A 123 -3.12 -4.91 6.05
N PHE A 124 -2.34 -4.25 5.19
CA PHE A 124 -2.57 -2.98 4.48
C PHE A 124 -2.88 -1.82 5.39
N GLU A 125 -2.43 -1.93 6.63
CA GLU A 125 -2.67 -0.95 7.66
C GLU A 125 -1.44 -0.02 7.70
N HIS A 126 -1.53 1.10 6.97
CA HIS A 126 -0.50 2.15 6.88
C HIS A 126 -1.12 3.54 7.03
N TRP A 127 -0.29 4.58 7.24
CA TRP A 127 -0.85 5.91 7.44
C TRP A 127 -1.25 6.38 6.05
N THR A 128 -2.55 6.32 5.82
CA THR A 128 -3.15 6.89 4.64
C THR A 128 -3.61 8.30 4.99
N GLU A 129 -4.13 9.01 4.00
CA GLU A 129 -4.69 10.34 4.20
C GLU A 129 -5.92 10.35 5.14
N ARG A 130 -6.47 9.17 5.45
CA ARG A 130 -7.66 9.04 6.27
C ARG A 130 -7.29 8.85 7.74
N ASN A 131 -7.81 9.73 8.58
CA ASN A 131 -7.70 9.59 10.03
C ASN A 131 -8.54 8.39 10.48
N THR A 132 -7.88 7.30 10.88
CA THR A 132 -8.56 6.21 11.57
C THR A 132 -8.26 6.21 13.06
N PRO A 133 -9.27 6.05 13.92
CA PRO A 133 -9.05 5.92 15.37
C PRO A 133 -8.09 4.76 15.71
N ARG A 134 -8.11 3.69 14.90
CA ARG A 134 -7.23 2.53 15.06
C ARG A 134 -5.74 2.89 14.89
N ASN A 135 -5.45 3.88 14.04
CA ASN A 135 -4.08 4.18 13.57
C ASN A 135 -3.59 5.55 14.05
N GLU A 136 -4.37 6.23 14.90
CA GLU A 136 -4.15 7.60 15.35
C GLU A 136 -2.74 7.86 15.89
N LYS A 137 -2.17 6.93 16.68
CA LYS A 137 -0.81 7.07 17.22
C LYS A 137 0.25 7.14 16.12
N THR A 138 0.15 6.26 15.12
CA THR A 138 1.13 6.22 14.02
C THR A 138 0.95 7.42 13.10
N ILE A 139 -0.29 7.80 12.80
CA ILE A 139 -0.61 9.00 12.01
C ILE A 139 0.00 10.22 12.70
N LYS A 140 -0.24 10.41 14.01
CA LYS A 140 0.36 11.51 14.78
C LYS A 140 1.88 11.50 14.74
N ALA A 141 2.51 10.33 14.85
CA ALA A 141 3.97 10.22 14.79
C ALA A 141 4.52 10.58 13.40
N ALA A 142 3.92 10.08 12.33
CA ALA A 142 4.32 10.38 10.94
C ALA A 142 4.08 11.84 10.58
N SER A 143 2.89 12.39 10.89
CA SER A 143 2.58 13.81 10.69
C SER A 143 3.53 14.72 11.47
N TYR A 144 3.88 14.36 12.70
CA TYR A 144 4.87 15.11 13.48
C TYR A 144 6.24 15.10 12.78
N LEU A 145 6.73 13.93 12.36
CA LEU A 145 8.01 13.84 11.65
C LEU A 145 7.99 14.68 10.38
N MET A 146 6.98 14.50 9.52
CA MET A 146 6.85 15.26 8.27
C MET A 146 6.83 16.76 8.51
N SER A 147 5.98 17.25 9.43
CA SER A 147 5.89 18.68 9.75
C SER A 147 7.17 19.26 10.34
N THR A 148 7.97 18.45 11.04
CA THR A 148 9.25 18.89 11.60
C THR A 148 10.34 18.96 10.51
N LEU A 149 10.39 17.96 9.63
CA LEU A 149 11.35 17.91 8.52
C LEU A 149 11.08 19.02 7.51
N GLU A 150 9.81 19.33 7.25
CA GLU A 150 9.35 20.38 6.33
C GLU A 150 9.85 21.78 6.71
N LEU A 151 10.14 22.04 8.00
CA LEU A 151 10.60 23.36 8.47
C LEU A 151 11.89 23.85 7.79
N GLU A 152 12.74 22.92 7.32
CA GLU A 152 14.06 23.22 6.72
C GLU A 152 14.17 22.79 5.26
N ILE A 153 13.04 22.42 4.62
CA ILE A 153 12.97 22.20 3.17
C ILE A 153 12.41 23.50 2.57
N ASP A 154 13.10 24.08 1.58
CA ASP A 154 12.62 25.29 0.94
C ASP A 154 11.28 25.07 0.21
N GLU A 155 10.44 26.12 0.17
CA GLU A 155 9.07 26.00 -0.37
C GLU A 155 9.03 25.55 -1.84
N GLU A 156 10.00 25.97 -2.66
CA GLU A 156 10.06 25.58 -4.07
C GLU A 156 10.44 24.09 -4.20
N ARG A 157 11.36 23.60 -3.38
CA ARG A 157 11.70 22.18 -3.30
C ARG A 157 10.54 21.35 -2.77
N LEU A 158 9.79 21.82 -1.77
CA LEU A 158 8.57 21.14 -1.29
C LEU A 158 7.53 21.03 -2.39
N LYS A 159 7.24 22.12 -3.11
CA LYS A 159 6.34 22.09 -4.27
C LYS A 159 6.83 21.09 -5.31
N HIS A 160 8.12 21.07 -5.60
CA HIS A 160 8.71 20.12 -6.53
C HIS A 160 8.56 18.66 -6.05
N ILE A 161 8.76 18.37 -4.77
CA ILE A 161 8.50 17.04 -4.19
C ILE A 161 7.03 16.66 -4.38
N HIS A 162 6.08 17.52 -4.02
CA HIS A 162 4.64 17.21 -4.10
C HIS A 162 4.11 17.11 -5.54
N ILE A 163 4.73 17.80 -6.50
CA ILE A 163 4.40 17.65 -7.93
C ILE A 163 4.86 16.26 -8.43
N ASN A 164 6.03 15.80 -8.00
CA ASN A 164 6.64 14.56 -8.48
C ASN A 164 6.28 13.31 -7.66
N ARG A 165 5.70 13.48 -6.48
CA ARG A 165 5.28 12.40 -5.59
C ARG A 165 3.80 12.53 -5.30
N LEU A 166 3.02 11.84 -6.11
CA LEU A 166 1.58 11.70 -5.89
C LEU A 166 1.32 10.97 -4.57
N THR A 167 0.18 11.29 -3.99
CA THR A 167 -0.34 10.61 -2.81
C THR A 167 -0.54 9.12 -3.11
N PRO A 168 -0.33 8.20 -2.15
CA PRO A 168 -0.46 6.76 -2.37
C PRO A 168 -1.76 6.34 -3.07
N SER A 169 -2.90 6.92 -2.67
CA SER A 169 -4.21 6.61 -3.30
C SER A 169 -4.27 7.00 -4.78
N LYS A 170 -3.72 8.17 -5.14
CA LYS A 170 -3.62 8.61 -6.55
C LYS A 170 -2.65 7.77 -7.35
N LEU A 171 -1.50 7.37 -6.77
CA LEU A 171 -0.56 6.46 -7.43
C LEU A 171 -1.24 5.15 -7.81
N LEU A 172 -1.98 4.55 -6.86
CA LEU A 172 -2.71 3.31 -7.11
C LEU A 172 -3.78 3.46 -8.19
N GLU A 173 -4.50 4.58 -8.20
CA GLU A 173 -5.48 4.87 -9.26
C GLU A 173 -4.82 5.02 -10.63
N CYS A 174 -3.73 5.80 -10.72
CA CYS A 174 -2.97 6.00 -11.95
C CYS A 174 -2.44 4.67 -12.49
N TYR A 175 -1.83 3.84 -11.64
CA TYR A 175 -1.27 2.56 -12.09
C TYR A 175 -2.35 1.53 -12.41
N ALA A 176 -3.47 1.50 -11.70
CA ALA A 176 -4.59 0.63 -12.08
C ALA A 176 -5.12 1.01 -13.47
N ARG A 177 -5.25 2.30 -13.77
CA ARG A 177 -5.65 2.79 -15.10
C ARG A 177 -4.62 2.45 -16.16
N HIS A 178 -3.35 2.76 -15.92
CA HIS A 178 -2.29 2.50 -16.87
C HIS A 178 -2.13 1.01 -17.19
N ILE A 179 -2.21 0.12 -16.19
CA ILE A 179 -2.20 -1.32 -16.42
C ILE A 179 -3.39 -1.74 -17.29
N LYS A 180 -4.58 -1.19 -17.07
CA LYS A 180 -5.76 -1.47 -17.91
C LYS A 180 -5.53 -1.04 -19.36
N GLU A 181 -4.92 0.11 -19.58
CA GLU A 181 -4.56 0.61 -20.91
C GLU A 181 -3.48 -0.28 -21.57
N LEU A 182 -2.46 -0.71 -20.82
CA LEU A 182 -1.40 -1.60 -21.30
C LEU A 182 -1.92 -2.98 -21.72
N ILE A 183 -2.90 -3.55 -21.03
CA ILE A 183 -3.37 -4.91 -21.30
C ILE A 183 -4.50 -4.98 -22.35
N GLU A 184 -5.17 -3.88 -22.64
CA GLU A 184 -6.27 -3.84 -23.62
C GLU A 184 -5.86 -4.39 -25.00
N PRO A 185 -4.68 -4.04 -25.56
CA PRO A 185 -4.22 -4.61 -26.84
C PRO A 185 -4.06 -6.13 -26.79
N ILE A 186 -3.60 -6.71 -25.68
CA ILE A 186 -3.49 -8.17 -25.52
C ILE A 186 -4.88 -8.82 -25.61
N TYR A 187 -5.88 -8.23 -24.93
CA TYR A 187 -7.25 -8.75 -24.98
C TYR A 187 -7.86 -8.68 -26.38
N MET A 188 -7.56 -7.61 -27.13
CA MET A 188 -8.01 -7.46 -28.51
C MET A 188 -7.32 -8.44 -29.46
N ALA A 189 -6.00 -8.58 -29.36
CA ALA A 189 -5.21 -9.44 -30.23
C ALA A 189 -5.53 -10.94 -30.08
N PHE A 190 -5.82 -11.38 -28.85
CA PHE A 190 -6.11 -12.78 -28.52
C PHE A 190 -7.57 -13.01 -28.13
N ALA A 191 -8.49 -12.22 -28.67
CA ALA A 191 -9.92 -12.27 -28.34
C ALA A 191 -10.48 -13.71 -28.43
N GLY A 192 -11.05 -14.19 -27.32
CA GLY A 192 -11.62 -15.54 -27.22
C GLY A 192 -10.61 -16.67 -26.95
N ASN A 193 -9.31 -16.39 -26.86
CA ASN A 193 -8.27 -17.36 -26.53
C ASN A 193 -7.64 -17.06 -25.15
N ASP A 194 -8.28 -17.56 -24.08
CA ASP A 194 -7.84 -17.31 -22.71
C ASP A 194 -6.46 -17.90 -22.39
N GLU A 195 -6.05 -18.99 -23.06
CA GLU A 195 -4.73 -19.59 -22.91
C GLU A 195 -3.63 -18.72 -23.51
N ALA A 196 -3.85 -18.18 -24.72
CA ALA A 196 -2.91 -17.26 -25.35
C ALA A 196 -2.78 -15.95 -24.56
N ILE A 197 -3.88 -15.41 -24.04
CA ILE A 197 -3.85 -14.24 -23.14
C ILE A 197 -3.02 -14.54 -21.89
N ALA A 198 -3.21 -15.71 -21.26
CA ALA A 198 -2.44 -16.11 -20.10
C ALA A 198 -0.93 -16.23 -20.42
N SER A 199 -0.58 -16.84 -21.56
CA SER A 199 0.81 -16.93 -22.03
C SER A 199 1.43 -15.56 -22.30
N ALA A 200 0.68 -14.63 -22.91
CA ALA A 200 1.12 -13.27 -23.15
C ALA A 200 1.42 -12.53 -21.85
N PHE A 201 0.53 -12.60 -20.84
CA PHE A 201 0.78 -12.00 -19.54
C PHE A 201 1.97 -12.63 -18.81
N MET A 202 2.13 -13.96 -18.87
CA MET A 202 3.30 -14.63 -18.28
C MET A 202 4.61 -14.19 -18.95
N PHE A 203 4.63 -14.11 -20.28
CA PHE A 203 5.79 -13.62 -21.01
C PHE A 203 6.09 -12.16 -20.64
N GLY A 204 5.06 -11.31 -20.63
CA GLY A 204 5.20 -9.90 -20.26
C GLY A 204 5.73 -9.73 -18.84
N ALA A 205 5.19 -10.47 -17.87
CA ALA A 205 5.65 -10.47 -16.49
C ALA A 205 7.14 -10.83 -16.40
N HIS A 206 7.58 -11.87 -17.11
CA HIS A 206 8.98 -12.31 -17.11
C HIS A 206 9.94 -11.27 -17.71
N GLN A 207 9.53 -10.62 -18.81
CA GLN A 207 10.32 -9.56 -19.44
C GLN A 207 10.43 -8.34 -18.52
N ILE A 208 9.32 -7.93 -17.89
CA ILE A 208 9.29 -6.84 -16.91
C ILE A 208 10.20 -7.18 -15.72
N GLU A 209 10.06 -8.35 -15.10
CA GLU A 209 10.93 -8.75 -13.97
C GLU A 209 12.42 -8.78 -14.31
N SER A 210 12.75 -9.06 -15.58
CA SER A 210 14.13 -9.09 -16.08
C SER A 210 14.64 -7.72 -16.51
N TYR A 211 13.78 -6.69 -16.54
CA TYR A 211 14.15 -5.35 -16.94
C TYR A 211 15.19 -4.79 -15.98
N GLN A 212 16.33 -4.41 -16.55
CA GLN A 212 17.38 -3.67 -15.88
C GLN A 212 17.50 -2.34 -16.61
N PRO A 213 17.15 -1.21 -16.00
CA PRO A 213 17.34 0.08 -16.64
C PRO A 213 18.83 0.30 -16.91
N SER A 214 19.12 1.17 -17.88
CA SER A 214 20.47 1.71 -17.99
C SER A 214 20.86 2.38 -16.67
N PRO A 215 22.11 2.23 -16.18
CA PRO A 215 22.53 2.89 -14.95
C PRO A 215 22.29 4.39 -15.10
N ILE A 216 21.37 4.93 -14.29
CA ILE A 216 21.07 6.34 -14.26
C ILE A 216 22.37 7.07 -13.96
N SER A 217 22.69 8.08 -14.77
CA SER A 217 23.88 8.90 -14.56
C SER A 217 23.82 9.45 -13.14
N SER A 218 24.77 9.04 -12.28
CA SER A 218 24.83 9.39 -10.86
C SER A 218 25.19 10.86 -10.60
N ILE A 219 24.86 11.75 -11.54
CA ILE A 219 25.26 13.14 -11.53
C ILE A 219 24.04 13.98 -11.17
N LYS A 220 23.76 14.12 -9.87
CA LYS A 220 23.51 15.42 -9.18
C LYS A 220 23.15 15.23 -7.71
N GLU A 221 23.30 16.33 -6.98
CA GLU A 221 23.31 16.50 -5.52
C GLU A 221 22.52 15.46 -4.72
N SER A 222 23.23 14.75 -3.87
CA SER A 222 22.65 13.93 -2.81
C SER A 222 21.75 14.82 -1.93
N ALA A 223 20.43 14.67 -2.05
CA ALA A 223 19.47 15.29 -1.15
C ALA A 223 19.91 15.09 0.32
N PRO A 224 19.80 16.11 1.19
CA PRO A 224 20.16 15.98 2.60
C PRO A 224 19.31 14.92 3.32
N ALA A 225 19.81 14.40 4.45
CA ALA A 225 19.16 13.32 5.21
C ALA A 225 17.69 13.57 5.55
N HIS A 226 17.36 14.81 5.95
CA HIS A 226 16.01 15.20 6.34
C HIS A 226 15.03 15.19 5.15
N GLU A 227 15.47 15.65 3.99
CA GLU A 227 14.69 15.60 2.75
C GLU A 227 14.50 14.16 2.28
N ARG A 228 15.55 13.34 2.32
CA ARG A 228 15.44 11.90 2.01
C ARG A 228 14.44 11.20 2.93
N LEU A 229 14.46 11.52 4.22
CA LEU A 229 13.50 10.98 5.18
C LEU A 229 12.07 11.48 4.88
N TYR A 230 11.90 12.74 4.49
CA TYR A 230 10.60 13.29 4.11
C TYR A 230 10.03 12.57 2.87
N ILE A 231 10.82 12.43 1.80
CA ILE A 231 10.45 11.69 0.58
C ILE A 231 10.13 10.24 0.92
N TYR A 232 10.98 9.59 1.72
CA TYR A 232 10.75 8.22 2.18
C TYR A 232 9.39 8.07 2.89
N LEU A 233 9.07 8.96 3.82
CA LEU A 233 7.80 8.93 4.55
C LEU A 233 6.59 9.17 3.62
N LEU A 234 6.72 10.04 2.62
CA LEU A 234 5.68 10.24 1.61
C LEU A 234 5.42 8.96 0.79
N THR A 235 6.47 8.24 0.39
CA THR A 235 6.35 7.04 -0.44
C THR A 235 5.98 5.79 0.38
N LEU A 236 6.30 5.75 1.67
CA LEU A 236 6.21 4.53 2.47
C LEU A 236 4.85 3.81 2.42
N PRO A 237 3.68 4.48 2.47
CA PRO A 237 2.40 3.77 2.37
C PRO A 237 2.21 3.04 1.03
N PHE A 238 2.73 3.59 -0.08
CA PHE A 238 2.71 2.91 -1.37
C PHE A 238 3.62 1.67 -1.37
N LEU A 239 4.83 1.77 -0.79
CA LEU A 239 5.75 0.63 -0.68
C LEU A 239 5.11 -0.53 0.11
N HIS A 240 4.47 -0.21 1.22
CA HIS A 240 3.78 -1.23 1.98
C HIS A 240 2.58 -1.81 1.23
N PHE A 241 1.78 -0.98 0.54
CA PHE A 241 0.69 -1.51 -0.28
C PHE A 241 1.20 -2.56 -1.28
N VAL A 242 2.25 -2.26 -2.06
CA VAL A 242 2.78 -3.20 -3.06
C VAL A 242 3.35 -4.45 -2.40
N GLY A 243 4.16 -4.29 -1.34
CA GLY A 243 4.78 -5.42 -0.63
C GLY A 243 3.76 -6.35 0.02
N GLU A 244 2.65 -5.80 0.52
CA GLU A 244 1.58 -6.56 1.17
C GLU A 244 0.58 -7.13 0.15
N TYR A 245 0.36 -6.45 -0.98
CA TYR A 245 -0.44 -6.95 -2.11
C TYR A 245 0.09 -8.27 -2.64
N GLN A 246 1.41 -8.37 -2.84
CA GLN A 246 2.06 -9.61 -3.24
C GLN A 246 1.73 -10.77 -2.28
N GLN A 247 1.81 -10.54 -0.97
CA GLN A 247 1.55 -11.59 0.02
C GLN A 247 0.09 -12.05 0.02
N VAL A 248 -0.88 -11.14 -0.19
CA VAL A 248 -2.29 -11.54 -0.33
C VAL A 248 -2.49 -12.37 -1.58
N VAL A 249 -1.96 -11.92 -2.72
CA VAL A 249 -2.08 -12.65 -3.99
C VAL A 249 -1.54 -14.07 -3.85
N GLU A 250 -0.33 -14.22 -3.29
CA GLU A 250 0.30 -15.54 -3.10
C GLU A 250 -0.51 -16.41 -2.13
N SER A 251 -0.87 -15.88 -0.95
CA SER A 251 -1.56 -16.66 0.08
C SER A 251 -2.99 -17.07 -0.30
N GLU A 252 -3.74 -16.19 -0.96
CA GLU A 252 -5.11 -16.49 -1.38
C GLU A 252 -5.12 -17.48 -2.55
N ASN A 253 -4.20 -17.36 -3.51
CA ASN A 253 -4.06 -18.36 -4.57
C ASN A 253 -3.74 -19.74 -4.00
N ASP A 254 -2.82 -19.85 -3.05
CA ASP A 254 -2.46 -21.12 -2.43
C ASP A 254 -3.61 -21.72 -1.61
N GLU A 255 -4.39 -20.90 -0.90
CA GLU A 255 -5.57 -21.37 -0.17
C GLU A 255 -6.71 -21.81 -1.11
N LEU A 256 -6.99 -21.03 -2.16
CA LEU A 256 -8.09 -21.32 -3.09
C LEU A 256 -7.82 -22.51 -4.00
N ARG A 257 -6.56 -22.79 -4.34
CA ARG A 257 -6.15 -24.02 -5.05
C ARG A 257 -6.58 -25.31 -4.35
N LYS A 258 -6.88 -25.26 -3.05
CA LYS A 258 -7.37 -26.42 -2.27
C LYS A 258 -8.86 -26.69 -2.49
N TYR A 259 -9.57 -25.80 -3.16
CA TYR A 259 -11.00 -25.90 -3.44
C TYR A 259 -11.21 -26.21 -4.92
N ASN A 260 -11.98 -27.25 -5.20
CA ASN A 260 -12.41 -27.53 -6.56
C ASN A 260 -13.67 -26.70 -6.84
N ILE A 261 -13.52 -25.57 -7.53
CA ILE A 261 -14.64 -24.77 -8.03
C ILE A 261 -14.85 -25.15 -9.49
N GLU A 262 -15.97 -25.79 -9.78
CA GLU A 262 -16.31 -26.22 -11.13
C GLU A 262 -16.65 -25.02 -12.01
N PRO A 263 -16.09 -24.93 -13.22
CA PRO A 263 -16.40 -23.85 -14.17
C PRO A 263 -17.86 -23.92 -14.65
N LEU A 264 -18.74 -23.17 -13.99
CA LEU A 264 -20.15 -23.11 -14.38
C LEU A 264 -20.39 -22.45 -15.75
N PHE A 265 -19.55 -21.49 -16.11
CA PHE A 265 -19.75 -20.59 -17.25
C PHE A 265 -18.71 -20.80 -18.35
N ALA A 266 -17.92 -21.87 -18.29
CA ALA A 266 -16.93 -22.18 -19.32
C ALA A 266 -17.56 -22.35 -20.71
N HIS A 267 -18.73 -23.00 -20.79
CA HIS A 267 -19.47 -23.20 -22.05
C HIS A 267 -20.19 -21.95 -22.56
N SER A 268 -20.45 -20.98 -21.69
CA SER A 268 -21.09 -19.71 -22.07
C SER A 268 -20.18 -18.91 -23.02
N ILE A 269 -18.88 -19.18 -23.03
CA ILE A 269 -17.92 -18.58 -23.96
C ILE A 269 -18.13 -19.11 -25.41
N SER A 270 -18.68 -20.32 -25.57
CA SER A 270 -18.95 -20.96 -26.86
C SER A 270 -20.34 -20.63 -27.45
N SER A 271 -21.25 -20.08 -26.65
CA SER A 271 -22.61 -19.69 -27.04
C SER A 271 -22.95 -18.29 -26.50
N PRO A 272 -22.82 -17.23 -27.31
CA PRO A 272 -22.96 -15.84 -26.87
C PRO A 272 -24.31 -15.51 -26.22
N THR A 273 -25.37 -16.25 -26.55
CA THR A 273 -26.75 -15.98 -26.12
C THR A 273 -27.01 -16.29 -24.64
N GLU A 274 -26.45 -17.36 -24.08
CA GLU A 274 -26.64 -17.74 -22.66
C GLU A 274 -25.68 -16.97 -21.74
N CYS A 275 -24.45 -16.72 -22.21
CA CYS A 275 -23.45 -15.89 -21.51
C CYS A 275 -23.94 -14.47 -21.27
N ASN A 276 -24.60 -13.91 -22.29
CA ASN A 276 -25.14 -12.57 -22.23
C ASN A 276 -26.19 -12.42 -21.12
N ALA A 277 -26.96 -13.46 -20.76
CA ALA A 277 -27.99 -13.32 -19.73
C ALA A 277 -27.41 -13.22 -18.31
N LEU A 278 -26.36 -13.99 -18.01
CA LEU A 278 -25.77 -14.07 -16.66
C LEU A 278 -24.77 -12.96 -16.35
N LEU A 279 -24.13 -12.42 -17.38
CA LEU A 279 -23.20 -11.28 -17.31
C LEU A 279 -23.90 -9.92 -17.45
N ARG A 280 -25.16 -9.89 -17.89
CA ARG A 280 -25.91 -8.63 -17.93
C ARG A 280 -26.15 -8.13 -16.51
N PRO A 281 -25.94 -6.83 -16.26
CA PRO A 281 -26.36 -6.21 -15.01
C PRO A 281 -27.87 -6.42 -14.79
N VAL A 282 -28.22 -6.93 -13.60
CA VAL A 282 -29.60 -7.23 -13.20
C VAL A 282 -30.00 -6.55 -11.89
N THR A 283 -29.04 -6.05 -11.10
CA THR A 283 -29.31 -5.37 -9.83
C THR A 283 -28.30 -4.26 -9.56
N SER A 284 -28.60 -3.42 -8.58
CA SER A 284 -27.73 -2.41 -7.99
C SER A 284 -27.27 -2.85 -6.58
N LEU A 285 -26.31 -2.11 -6.01
CA LEU A 285 -25.87 -2.32 -4.62
C LEU A 285 -27.00 -2.05 -3.62
N ALA A 286 -27.83 -1.04 -3.87
CA ALA A 286 -28.95 -0.68 -3.00
C ALA A 286 -30.06 -1.74 -3.00
N ALA A 287 -30.29 -2.40 -4.13
CA ALA A 287 -31.33 -3.43 -4.27
C ALA A 287 -30.86 -4.85 -3.92
N ILE A 288 -29.60 -5.03 -3.53
CA ILE A 288 -28.98 -6.36 -3.45
C ILE A 288 -29.65 -7.30 -2.45
N HIS A 289 -30.06 -6.83 -1.27
CA HIS A 289 -30.74 -7.66 -0.28
C HIS A 289 -32.06 -8.23 -0.81
N PHE A 290 -32.86 -7.37 -1.44
CA PHE A 290 -34.12 -7.77 -2.06
C PHE A 290 -33.88 -8.75 -3.20
N PHE A 291 -32.86 -8.51 -4.03
CA PHE A 291 -32.48 -9.40 -5.12
C PHE A 291 -32.06 -10.79 -4.61
N LEU A 292 -31.16 -10.84 -3.63
CA LEU A 292 -30.68 -12.08 -3.01
C LEU A 292 -31.82 -12.88 -2.37
N GLN A 293 -32.76 -12.21 -1.72
CA GLN A 293 -33.95 -12.84 -1.15
C GLN A 293 -34.87 -13.43 -2.24
N THR A 294 -35.13 -12.66 -3.29
CA THR A 294 -36.04 -13.05 -4.39
C THR A 294 -35.49 -14.24 -5.18
N HIS A 295 -34.18 -14.26 -5.43
CA HIS A 295 -33.51 -15.29 -6.22
C HIS A 295 -32.80 -16.36 -5.38
N ALA A 296 -33.05 -16.42 -4.06
CA ALA A 296 -32.30 -17.23 -3.11
C ALA A 296 -32.22 -18.72 -3.50
N ASN A 297 -33.31 -19.32 -3.99
CA ASN A 297 -33.32 -20.73 -4.39
C ASN A 297 -32.41 -21.00 -5.60
N GLU A 298 -32.47 -20.11 -6.60
CA GLU A 298 -31.69 -20.25 -7.83
C GLU A 298 -30.20 -19.98 -7.57
N LEU A 299 -29.89 -18.93 -6.81
CA LEU A 299 -28.53 -18.63 -6.36
C LEU A 299 -27.95 -19.79 -5.55
N ALA A 300 -28.72 -20.37 -4.62
CA ALA A 300 -28.28 -21.50 -3.82
C ALA A 300 -27.98 -22.74 -4.69
N ARG A 301 -28.84 -23.01 -5.68
CA ARG A 301 -28.64 -24.08 -6.67
C ARG A 301 -27.36 -23.88 -7.48
N LEU A 302 -27.12 -22.66 -7.98
CA LEU A 302 -25.94 -22.34 -8.78
C LEU A 302 -24.67 -22.39 -7.94
N VAL A 303 -24.67 -21.85 -6.72
CA VAL A 303 -23.52 -21.95 -5.80
C VAL A 303 -23.23 -23.41 -5.46
N HIS A 304 -24.26 -24.22 -5.20
CA HIS A 304 -24.09 -25.66 -5.00
C HIS A 304 -23.45 -26.34 -6.21
N GLN A 305 -23.90 -25.98 -7.42
CA GLN A 305 -23.34 -26.50 -8.66
C GLN A 305 -21.87 -26.09 -8.85
N ALA A 306 -21.49 -24.87 -8.49
CA ALA A 306 -20.10 -24.39 -8.58
C ALA A 306 -19.18 -25.05 -7.56
N THR A 307 -19.61 -25.14 -6.31
CA THR A 307 -18.72 -25.53 -5.21
C THR A 307 -18.87 -27.00 -4.80
N GLY A 308 -19.87 -27.71 -5.32
CA GLY A 308 -20.22 -29.08 -4.92
C GLY A 308 -20.78 -29.24 -3.50
N GLU A 309 -20.96 -28.14 -2.76
CA GLU A 309 -21.35 -28.15 -1.36
C GLU A 309 -22.81 -27.72 -1.21
N GLU A 310 -23.62 -28.45 -0.43
CA GLU A 310 -25.02 -28.07 -0.16
C GLU A 310 -25.10 -26.61 0.29
N PHE A 311 -26.07 -25.88 -0.22
CA PHE A 311 -26.34 -24.50 0.17
C PHE A 311 -27.84 -24.27 0.14
N ARG A 312 -28.40 -23.77 1.24
CA ARG A 312 -29.84 -23.52 1.36
C ARG A 312 -30.15 -22.07 1.05
N SER A 313 -31.36 -21.81 0.56
CA SER A 313 -31.83 -20.44 0.29
C SER A 313 -31.88 -19.57 1.55
N SER A 314 -32.12 -20.16 2.73
CA SER A 314 -32.00 -19.46 4.01
C SER A 314 -30.56 -19.03 4.32
N GLU A 315 -29.55 -19.71 3.80
CA GLU A 315 -28.15 -19.33 4.03
C GLU A 315 -27.74 -18.13 3.17
N ILE A 316 -28.33 -17.96 1.97
CA ILE A 316 -28.14 -16.78 1.11
C ILE A 316 -28.53 -15.50 1.85
N THR A 317 -29.71 -15.51 2.47
CA THR A 317 -30.23 -14.35 3.21
C THR A 317 -29.41 -14.05 4.46
N ASN A 318 -28.88 -15.08 5.13
CA ASN A 318 -28.00 -14.91 6.30
C ASN A 318 -26.61 -14.32 5.98
N ILE A 319 -26.23 -14.22 4.70
CA ILE A 319 -24.95 -13.66 4.28
C ILE A 319 -25.10 -12.43 3.37
N ALA A 320 -26.31 -11.87 3.29
CA ALA A 320 -26.62 -10.79 2.37
C ALA A 320 -25.77 -9.54 2.65
N ASP A 321 -25.56 -9.20 3.92
CA ASP A 321 -24.73 -8.05 4.30
C ASP A 321 -23.26 -8.26 3.90
N GLU A 322 -22.66 -9.40 4.24
CA GLU A 322 -21.27 -9.66 3.83
C GLU A 322 -21.12 -9.70 2.30
N THR A 323 -22.13 -10.22 1.60
CA THR A 323 -22.16 -10.27 0.13
C THR A 323 -22.24 -8.87 -0.47
N GLN A 324 -23.09 -7.99 0.08
CA GLN A 324 -23.19 -6.59 -0.34
C GLN A 324 -21.84 -5.87 -0.18
N LYS A 325 -21.12 -6.08 0.93
CA LYS A 325 -19.81 -5.44 1.16
C LYS A 325 -18.75 -5.92 0.16
N VAL A 326 -18.73 -7.21 -0.20
CA VAL A 326 -17.82 -7.72 -1.24
C VAL A 326 -18.16 -7.14 -2.61
N LEU A 327 -19.44 -7.11 -2.97
CA LEU A 327 -19.90 -6.51 -4.22
C LEU A 327 -19.63 -5.00 -4.28
N HIS A 328 -19.68 -4.31 -3.14
CA HIS A 328 -19.28 -2.91 -3.05
C HIS A 328 -17.80 -2.72 -3.44
N ALA A 329 -16.90 -3.56 -2.92
CA ALA A 329 -15.49 -3.49 -3.33
C ALA A 329 -15.31 -3.74 -4.83
N TYR A 330 -16.01 -4.74 -5.39
CA TYR A 330 -16.03 -4.96 -6.82
C TYR A 330 -16.48 -3.72 -7.60
N VAL A 331 -17.64 -3.15 -7.22
CA VAL A 331 -18.18 -1.96 -7.90
C VAL A 331 -17.23 -0.77 -7.79
N PHE A 332 -16.61 -0.58 -6.63
CA PHE A 332 -15.64 0.48 -6.40
C PHE A 332 -14.36 0.31 -7.23
N HIS A 333 -13.86 -0.93 -7.38
CA HIS A 333 -12.65 -1.17 -8.17
C HIS A 333 -12.90 -1.06 -9.68
N GLU A 334 -14.08 -1.43 -10.16
CA GLU A 334 -14.40 -1.35 -11.60
C GLU A 334 -14.91 0.01 -12.06
N TRP A 335 -15.74 0.67 -11.24
CA TRP A 335 -16.42 1.92 -11.62
C TRP A 335 -16.15 3.08 -10.65
N HIS A 336 -15.23 2.94 -9.71
CA HIS A 336 -14.94 3.95 -8.69
C HIS A 336 -16.19 4.32 -7.88
N ARG A 337 -16.32 5.58 -7.47
CA ARG A 337 -17.49 6.07 -6.75
C ARG A 337 -18.67 6.23 -7.72
N THR A 338 -19.56 5.25 -7.71
CA THR A 338 -20.80 5.23 -8.48
C THR A 338 -22.02 5.39 -7.57
N ASP A 339 -23.14 5.82 -8.15
CA ASP A 339 -24.43 5.85 -7.45
C ASP A 339 -24.80 4.42 -7.00
N PRO A 340 -25.10 4.17 -5.70
CA PRO A 340 -25.53 2.86 -5.22
C PRO A 340 -26.78 2.29 -5.92
N GLU A 341 -27.58 3.14 -6.56
CA GLU A 341 -28.75 2.75 -7.34
C GLU A 341 -28.43 2.32 -8.78
N ALA A 342 -27.20 2.56 -9.26
CA ALA A 342 -26.80 2.17 -10.61
C ALA A 342 -26.84 0.64 -10.79
N VAL A 343 -27.48 0.18 -11.85
CA VAL A 343 -27.60 -1.25 -12.18
C VAL A 343 -26.31 -1.71 -12.88
N ASN A 344 -25.39 -2.26 -12.11
CA ASN A 344 -24.06 -2.69 -12.56
C ASN A 344 -23.64 -4.07 -12.04
N ILE A 345 -24.50 -4.78 -11.29
CA ILE A 345 -24.20 -6.11 -10.74
C ILE A 345 -24.97 -7.17 -11.53
N SER A 346 -24.26 -8.17 -12.01
CA SER A 346 -24.79 -9.33 -12.73
C SER A 346 -25.09 -10.52 -11.81
N MET A 347 -25.73 -11.56 -12.35
CA MET A 347 -25.95 -12.81 -11.61
C MET A 347 -24.62 -13.53 -11.32
N ALA A 348 -23.67 -13.48 -12.27
CA ALA A 348 -22.35 -14.08 -12.10
C ALA A 348 -21.58 -13.42 -10.94
N ASP A 349 -21.66 -12.09 -10.81
CA ASP A 349 -21.04 -11.34 -9.71
C ASP A 349 -21.62 -11.78 -8.36
N CYS A 350 -22.94 -11.90 -8.26
CA CYS A 350 -23.61 -12.41 -7.05
C CYS A 350 -23.11 -13.81 -6.67
N ILE A 351 -23.02 -14.73 -7.63
CA ILE A 351 -22.58 -16.12 -7.39
C ILE A 351 -21.12 -16.14 -6.92
N ALA A 352 -20.25 -15.34 -7.53
CA ALA A 352 -18.85 -15.22 -7.14
C ALA A 352 -18.70 -14.64 -5.73
N ALA A 353 -19.43 -13.57 -5.40
CA ALA A 353 -19.41 -12.95 -4.08
C ALA A 353 -19.92 -13.90 -2.98
N ILE A 354 -21.06 -14.56 -3.20
CA ILE A 354 -21.61 -15.57 -2.28
C ILE A 354 -20.60 -16.70 -2.06
N SER A 355 -20.01 -17.22 -3.15
CA SER A 355 -19.03 -18.31 -3.09
C SER A 355 -17.77 -17.88 -2.33
N ALA A 356 -17.28 -16.66 -2.54
CA ALA A 356 -16.15 -16.10 -1.79
C ALA A 356 -16.44 -16.03 -0.28
N ILE A 357 -17.64 -15.58 0.12
CA ILE A 357 -18.07 -15.56 1.53
C ILE A 357 -18.19 -16.97 2.09
N LYS A 358 -18.78 -17.92 1.36
CA LYS A 358 -18.91 -19.32 1.77
C LYS A 358 -17.55 -19.95 2.03
N ILE A 359 -16.62 -19.80 1.08
CA ILE A 359 -15.24 -20.26 1.22
C ILE A 359 -14.57 -19.60 2.43
N GLN A 360 -14.78 -18.30 2.65
CA GLN A 360 -14.26 -17.61 3.84
C GLN A 360 -14.82 -18.16 5.16
N LYS A 361 -16.11 -18.51 5.22
CA LYS A 361 -16.71 -19.14 6.42
C LYS A 361 -16.11 -20.51 6.69
N LYS A 362 -15.62 -21.21 5.66
CA LYS A 362 -14.93 -22.51 5.78
C LYS A 362 -13.46 -22.37 6.19
N ILE A 363 -12.68 -21.51 5.51
CA ILE A 363 -11.25 -21.29 5.81
C ILE A 363 -11.04 -20.61 7.17
N LYS A 364 -11.95 -19.70 7.55
CA LYS A 364 -11.89 -18.93 8.81
C LYS A 364 -10.56 -18.18 8.97
N THR A 365 -10.07 -17.57 7.88
CA THR A 365 -8.86 -16.75 7.88
C THR A 365 -8.81 -15.83 9.09
N LYS A 366 -7.79 -16.03 9.92
CA LYS A 366 -7.49 -15.16 11.05
C LYS A 366 -6.88 -13.89 10.48
N TYR A 367 -7.49 -12.76 10.76
CA TYR A 367 -7.01 -11.47 10.33
C TYR A 367 -6.90 -10.55 11.54
N THR A 368 -5.82 -9.79 11.55
CA THR A 368 -5.52 -8.81 12.58
C THR A 368 -5.08 -7.58 11.81
N PRO A 369 -5.89 -6.51 11.82
CA PRO A 369 -5.38 -5.21 11.43
C PRO A 369 -4.15 -4.95 12.31
N TYR A 370 -2.97 -4.97 11.73
CA TYR A 370 -1.72 -4.96 12.48
C TYR A 370 -0.70 -4.08 11.78
N TRP A 371 -0.13 -3.16 12.54
CA TRP A 371 0.98 -2.36 12.06
C TRP A 371 2.30 -2.90 12.57
N LYS A 372 3.33 -2.89 11.73
CA LYS A 372 4.69 -3.16 12.18
C LYS A 372 5.07 -2.20 13.31
N GLY A 373 5.55 -2.72 14.45
CA GLY A 373 5.83 -1.92 15.66
C GLY A 373 4.62 -1.62 16.56
N GLN A 374 3.45 -2.20 16.28
CA GLN A 374 2.29 -2.14 17.17
C GLN A 374 2.45 -3.11 18.34
N ILE A 375 2.20 -2.62 19.57
CA ILE A 375 2.27 -3.42 20.80
C ILE A 375 1.13 -4.44 20.87
N SER A 376 1.35 -5.57 21.55
CA SER A 376 0.41 -6.70 21.57
C SER A 376 -0.97 -6.37 22.15
N SER A 377 -1.04 -5.44 23.12
CA SER A 377 -2.29 -4.98 23.72
C SER A 377 -3.21 -4.23 22.74
N GLU A 378 -2.67 -3.73 21.63
CA GLU A 378 -3.43 -3.03 20.59
C GLU A 378 -3.89 -3.99 19.47
N LYS A 379 -3.46 -5.26 19.50
CA LYS A 379 -3.79 -6.25 18.46
C LYS A 379 -5.10 -6.96 18.77
N THR A 380 -6.09 -6.83 17.90
CA THR A 380 -7.31 -7.66 17.96
C THR A 380 -7.28 -8.72 16.88
N VAL A 381 -7.02 -9.97 17.28
CA VAL A 381 -7.12 -11.11 16.35
C VAL A 381 -8.58 -11.55 16.28
N SER A 382 -9.18 -11.43 15.10
CA SER A 382 -10.53 -11.93 14.86
C SER A 382 -10.61 -12.64 13.51
N ARG A 383 -11.81 -13.11 13.15
CA ARG A 383 -12.05 -13.70 11.83
C ARG A 383 -12.21 -12.58 10.82
N LEU A 384 -11.71 -12.76 9.60
CA LEU A 384 -11.80 -11.76 8.51
C LEU A 384 -13.20 -11.14 8.38
N LEU A 385 -14.25 -11.96 8.36
CA LEU A 385 -15.64 -11.50 8.21
C LEU A 385 -16.17 -10.67 9.39
N SER A 386 -15.59 -10.79 10.59
CA SER A 386 -16.05 -9.99 11.73
C SER A 386 -15.74 -8.50 11.55
N HIS A 387 -14.89 -8.15 10.58
CA HIS A 387 -14.50 -6.78 10.28
C HIS A 387 -15.43 -6.08 9.28
N LEU A 388 -16.32 -6.82 8.61
CA LEU A 388 -17.28 -6.23 7.66
C LEU A 388 -18.42 -5.48 8.34
N ASP A 389 -18.58 -5.70 9.65
CA ASP A 389 -19.68 -5.28 10.54
C ASP A 389 -21.01 -4.99 9.78
N PRO A 390 -21.85 -6.04 9.66
CA PRO A 390 -23.09 -6.06 8.88
C PRO A 390 -24.10 -4.94 9.18
N SER A 391 -23.98 -4.28 10.34
CA SER A 391 -25.00 -3.37 10.85
C SER A 391 -24.99 -1.98 10.21
N ARG A 392 -23.94 -1.62 9.46
CA ARG A 392 -23.78 -0.27 8.88
C ARG A 392 -24.08 -0.20 7.38
N ASP A 393 -24.65 0.92 6.98
CA ASP A 393 -25.06 1.19 5.61
C ASP A 393 -23.86 1.22 4.64
N ILE A 394 -24.11 0.92 3.36
CA ILE A 394 -23.09 0.93 2.31
C ILE A 394 -22.61 2.35 1.97
N ARG A 395 -23.46 3.36 2.13
CA ARG A 395 -23.14 4.76 1.83
C ARG A 395 -22.09 5.30 2.80
N GLU A 396 -22.06 4.81 4.03
CA GLU A 396 -21.05 5.15 5.03
C GLU A 396 -19.65 4.61 4.68
N LEU A 397 -19.55 3.56 3.85
CA LEU A 397 -18.25 3.03 3.41
C LEU A 397 -17.45 4.00 2.54
N TYR A 398 -18.13 4.98 1.93
CA TYR A 398 -17.48 6.04 1.17
C TYR A 398 -16.93 7.16 2.07
N GLU A 399 -17.42 7.27 3.30
CA GLU A 399 -17.16 8.38 4.21
C GLU A 399 -16.22 8.00 5.36
N GLU A 400 -16.16 6.72 5.77
CA GLU A 400 -15.31 6.25 6.88
C GLU A 400 -14.47 5.00 6.51
N ASP A 401 -13.23 4.94 6.97
CA ASP A 401 -12.31 3.78 6.90
C ASP A 401 -12.66 2.74 7.98
N TYR A 402 -13.87 2.19 7.83
CA TYR A 402 -14.50 1.33 8.81
C TYR A 402 -14.03 -0.12 8.70
N ILE A 403 -14.06 -0.65 7.48
CA ILE A 403 -13.54 -1.99 7.21
C ILE A 403 -12.04 -1.85 6.99
N PRO A 404 -11.19 -2.56 7.76
CA PRO A 404 -9.76 -2.64 7.52
C PRO A 404 -9.48 -2.82 6.03
N GLN A 405 -8.64 -1.96 5.45
CA GLN A 405 -8.33 -1.98 4.02
C GLN A 405 -7.85 -3.37 3.58
N GLY A 406 -7.00 -4.03 4.37
CA GLY A 406 -6.54 -5.37 4.05
C GLY A 406 -7.63 -6.43 4.12
N ALA A 407 -8.64 -6.26 4.98
CA ALA A 407 -9.77 -7.17 5.02
C ALA A 407 -10.60 -7.08 3.73
N MET A 408 -10.85 -5.86 3.25
CA MET A 408 -11.54 -5.62 1.98
C MET A 408 -10.75 -6.14 0.79
N ILE A 409 -9.44 -5.83 0.70
CA ILE A 409 -8.58 -6.28 -0.40
C ILE A 409 -8.51 -7.81 -0.44
N THR A 410 -8.38 -8.47 0.71
CA THR A 410 -8.33 -9.95 0.76
C THR A 410 -9.63 -10.57 0.24
N LEU A 411 -10.78 -10.04 0.67
CA LEU A 411 -12.08 -10.55 0.23
C LEU A 411 -12.37 -10.23 -1.24
N TYR A 412 -12.00 -9.04 -1.70
CA TYR A 412 -12.11 -8.64 -3.10
C TYR A 412 -11.23 -9.51 -3.99
N HIS A 413 -9.97 -9.75 -3.60
CA HIS A 413 -9.08 -10.61 -4.36
C HIS A 413 -9.61 -12.05 -4.45
N ARG A 414 -10.15 -12.58 -3.34
CA ARG A 414 -10.84 -13.87 -3.35
C ARG A 414 -12.05 -13.88 -4.29
N TYR A 415 -12.85 -12.82 -4.29
CA TYR A 415 -13.94 -12.66 -5.26
C TYR A 415 -13.42 -12.76 -6.70
N CYS A 416 -12.34 -12.06 -7.05
CA CYS A 416 -11.77 -12.10 -8.39
C CYS A 416 -11.26 -13.49 -8.80
N ILE A 417 -10.63 -14.23 -7.89
CA ILE A 417 -10.20 -15.61 -8.13
C ILE A 417 -11.42 -16.51 -8.35
N VAL A 418 -12.42 -16.46 -7.46
CA VAL A 418 -13.64 -17.26 -7.58
C VAL A 418 -14.38 -16.95 -8.88
N PHE A 419 -14.53 -15.67 -9.22
CA PHE A 419 -15.13 -15.24 -10.47
C PHE A 419 -14.36 -15.86 -11.65
N SER A 420 -13.04 -15.76 -11.67
CA SER A 420 -12.20 -16.33 -12.72
C SER A 420 -12.36 -17.85 -12.83
N LEU A 421 -12.45 -18.57 -11.72
CA LEU A 421 -12.69 -20.02 -11.68
C LEU A 421 -14.05 -20.40 -12.27
N LEU A 422 -15.12 -19.64 -11.98
CA LEU A 422 -16.45 -19.90 -12.55
C LEU A 422 -16.47 -19.85 -14.08
N PHE A 423 -15.57 -19.07 -14.69
CA PHE A 423 -15.40 -18.99 -16.15
C PHE A 423 -14.33 -19.94 -16.70
N GLY A 424 -13.63 -20.70 -15.85
CA GLY A 424 -12.50 -21.54 -16.28
C GLY A 424 -11.25 -20.74 -16.66
N ARG A 425 -11.10 -19.52 -16.15
CA ARG A 425 -10.06 -18.53 -16.52
C ARG A 425 -9.00 -18.32 -15.44
N ASN A 426 -8.80 -19.29 -14.57
CA ASN A 426 -7.88 -19.16 -13.44
C ASN A 426 -6.43 -18.91 -13.89
N ASN A 427 -5.96 -19.60 -14.92
CA ASN A 427 -4.61 -19.42 -15.46
C ASN A 427 -4.39 -17.98 -15.96
N ARG A 428 -5.42 -17.41 -16.61
CA ARG A 428 -5.40 -16.03 -17.09
C ARG A 428 -5.33 -15.03 -15.93
N MET A 429 -6.12 -15.24 -14.89
CA MET A 429 -6.09 -14.41 -13.68
C MET A 429 -4.75 -14.49 -12.96
N GLU A 430 -4.20 -15.69 -12.77
CA GLU A 430 -2.88 -15.87 -12.14
C GLU A 430 -1.77 -15.18 -12.95
N ALA A 431 -1.79 -15.33 -14.28
CA ALA A 431 -0.83 -14.67 -15.16
C ALA A 431 -0.95 -13.14 -15.11
N PHE A 432 -2.19 -12.61 -15.13
CA PHE A 432 -2.43 -11.18 -15.00
C PHE A 432 -1.93 -10.62 -13.66
N MET A 433 -2.15 -11.34 -12.55
CA MET A 433 -1.64 -10.93 -11.24
C MET A 433 -0.12 -10.89 -11.20
N LYS A 434 0.56 -11.85 -11.84
CA LYS A 434 2.04 -11.83 -11.97
C LYS A 434 2.52 -10.63 -12.78
N PHE A 435 1.85 -10.33 -13.89
CA PHE A 435 2.14 -9.14 -14.70
C PHE A 435 1.98 -7.85 -13.87
N GLN A 436 0.85 -7.69 -13.19
CA GLN A 436 0.58 -6.54 -12.34
C GLN A 436 1.63 -6.40 -11.23
N LEU A 437 1.99 -7.49 -10.56
CA LEU A 437 2.99 -7.48 -9.49
C LEU A 437 4.39 -7.13 -10.01
N ALA A 438 4.78 -7.66 -11.18
CA ALA A 438 6.05 -7.31 -11.82
C ALA A 438 6.12 -5.81 -12.09
N TYR A 439 5.10 -5.25 -12.72
CA TYR A 439 5.02 -3.81 -13.01
C TYR A 439 5.05 -2.96 -11.73
N LEU A 440 4.23 -3.29 -10.73
CA LEU A 440 4.19 -2.54 -9.47
C LEU A 440 5.52 -2.58 -8.70
N LYS A 441 6.30 -3.67 -8.79
CA LYS A 441 7.65 -3.73 -8.21
C LYS A 441 8.57 -2.67 -8.84
N HIS A 442 8.52 -2.47 -10.16
CA HIS A 442 9.28 -1.40 -10.80
C HIS A 442 8.81 -0.01 -10.37
N MET A 443 7.50 0.19 -10.18
CA MET A 443 6.99 1.46 -9.62
C MET A 443 7.51 1.72 -8.21
N THR A 444 7.69 0.68 -7.38
CA THR A 444 8.33 0.88 -6.05
C THR A 444 9.78 1.34 -6.16
N ILE A 445 10.52 0.92 -7.20
CA ILE A 445 11.91 1.35 -7.43
C ILE A 445 11.92 2.84 -7.82
N ALA A 446 11.11 3.23 -8.81
CA ALA A 446 10.99 4.61 -9.27
C ALA A 446 10.65 5.58 -8.12
N HIS A 447 9.65 5.23 -7.31
CA HIS A 447 9.16 6.10 -6.23
C HIS A 447 10.01 6.07 -4.96
N SER A 448 10.84 5.03 -4.78
CA SER A 448 11.82 4.97 -3.69
C SER A 448 13.06 5.82 -3.95
N HIS A 449 13.24 6.32 -5.17
CA HIS A 449 14.40 7.11 -5.55
C HIS A 449 14.38 8.48 -4.86
N PHE A 450 15.47 8.83 -4.17
CA PHE A 450 15.63 10.13 -3.48
C PHE A 450 15.97 11.28 -4.42
N ASP A 451 16.62 10.98 -5.54
CA ASP A 451 16.65 11.91 -6.68
C ASP A 451 15.35 11.76 -7.46
N LEU A 452 14.52 12.80 -7.41
CA LEU A 452 13.21 12.83 -8.04
C LEU A 452 13.29 12.74 -9.56
N VAL A 453 14.31 13.33 -10.18
CA VAL A 453 14.49 13.32 -11.64
C VAL A 453 14.83 11.91 -12.09
N ALA A 454 15.82 11.30 -11.45
CA ALA A 454 16.20 9.91 -11.69
C ALA A 454 15.02 8.94 -11.50
N GLY A 455 14.22 9.13 -10.45
CA GLY A 455 13.02 8.31 -10.23
C GLY A 455 11.97 8.45 -11.34
N ASN A 456 11.74 9.67 -11.83
CA ASN A 456 10.80 9.92 -12.93
C ASN A 456 11.31 9.42 -14.28
N GLU A 457 12.63 9.54 -14.53
CA GLU A 457 13.28 8.96 -15.72
C GLU A 457 13.12 7.44 -15.71
N TYR A 458 13.37 6.79 -14.57
CA TYR A 458 13.13 5.36 -14.41
C TYR A 458 11.68 4.99 -14.74
N GLU A 459 10.70 5.70 -14.15
CA GLU A 459 9.28 5.45 -14.39
C GLU A 459 8.92 5.61 -15.87
N THR A 460 9.49 6.61 -16.54
CA THR A 460 9.28 6.85 -17.97
C THR A 460 9.85 5.70 -18.80
N ASP A 461 11.08 5.29 -18.52
CA ASP A 461 11.78 4.25 -19.29
C ASP A 461 11.10 2.88 -19.16
N ILE A 462 10.64 2.51 -17.96
CA ILE A 462 9.90 1.24 -17.78
C ILE A 462 8.52 1.29 -18.45
N ASN A 463 7.83 2.43 -18.45
CA ASN A 463 6.54 2.55 -19.12
C ASN A 463 6.71 2.41 -20.64
N ILE A 464 7.69 3.08 -21.25
CA ILE A 464 8.03 2.92 -22.67
C ILE A 464 8.38 1.46 -22.98
N PHE A 465 9.21 0.83 -22.15
CA PHE A 465 9.53 -0.60 -22.32
C PHE A 465 8.29 -1.49 -22.28
N CYS A 466 7.35 -1.23 -21.37
CA CYS A 466 6.09 -1.98 -21.30
C CYS A 466 5.25 -1.76 -22.55
N GLU A 467 5.11 -0.53 -23.03
CA GLU A 467 4.37 -0.22 -24.27
C GLU A 467 4.97 -0.95 -25.49
N ASP A 468 6.29 -0.88 -25.67
CA ASP A 468 7.01 -1.59 -26.75
C ASP A 468 6.85 -3.11 -26.66
N LEU A 469 6.90 -3.66 -25.43
CA LEU A 469 6.70 -5.07 -25.16
C LEU A 469 5.28 -5.54 -25.51
N ILE A 470 4.27 -4.74 -25.18
CA ILE A 470 2.87 -5.03 -25.53
C ILE A 470 2.70 -4.99 -27.06
N GLN A 471 3.26 -3.99 -27.75
CA GLN A 471 3.22 -3.92 -29.20
C GLN A 471 3.89 -5.14 -29.84
N TYR A 472 5.05 -5.57 -29.32
CA TYR A 472 5.71 -6.78 -29.79
C TYR A 472 4.82 -8.02 -29.64
N ILE A 473 4.12 -8.17 -28.51
CA ILE A 473 3.19 -9.29 -28.27
C ILE A 473 2.04 -9.26 -29.28
N GLU A 474 1.48 -8.08 -29.58
CA GLU A 474 0.42 -7.90 -30.57
C GLU A 474 0.90 -8.27 -32.00
N ASP A 475 2.09 -7.84 -32.38
CA ASP A 475 2.68 -8.12 -33.70
C ASP A 475 2.91 -9.63 -33.90
N GLN A 476 3.30 -10.34 -32.85
CA GLN A 476 3.42 -11.81 -32.88
C GLN A 476 2.06 -12.48 -33.03
N ALA A 477 1.01 -11.95 -32.39
CA ALA A 477 -0.35 -12.48 -32.50
C ALA A 477 -0.89 -12.39 -33.94
N THR A 478 -0.68 -11.24 -34.58
CA THR A 478 -1.13 -10.97 -35.96
C THR A 478 -0.33 -11.76 -36.99
N SER A 479 0.98 -11.91 -36.79
CA SER A 479 1.85 -12.68 -37.69
C SER A 479 1.56 -14.18 -37.70
N HIS A 480 1.02 -14.74 -36.61
CA HIS A 480 0.60 -16.14 -36.53
C HIS A 480 -0.83 -16.40 -37.00
N ALA A 481 -1.62 -15.34 -37.25
CA ALA A 481 -3.00 -15.42 -37.74
C ALA A 481 -3.11 -15.31 -39.28
N MET A 482 -2.06 -14.85 -39.96
CA MET A 482 -1.88 -14.89 -41.43
C MET A 482 -1.24 -16.20 -41.87
#